data_AF-I2F4Y3-F1
#
_entry.id   AF-I2F4Y3-F1
#
_cell.length_a   1.000
_cell.length_b   1.000
_cell.length_c   1.000
_cell.angle_alpha   90.00
_cell.angle_beta   90.00
_cell.angle_gamma   90.00
#
_symmetry.space_group_name_H-M   'P 1'
#
loop_
_entity.id
_entity.type
_entity.pdbx_description
1 polymer ?
#
loop_
_entity_poly.entity_id
_entity_poly.type
_entity_poly.pdbx_seq_one_letter_code
_entity_poly.pdbx_strand_id
1 'polypeptide(L)'
;MNKKYPSITKLILAGVLGLLALLIPFTAGKILLAIAGIVVVALSLKKFKWLLITLGILFLVIPIVALGVINGIGSNCLNWPLGFIDDPSILQWFNWIENDGYEYYGNNEGGYNRKGSDHKTYMPDQYVDGAKEIVFSGLGFEISFDENSDKIHIPSKLEINRYGERLQISMPNDMKNSTAQITIGTLSELDRLEFRTVFLRLNDKVNVAKMEIQTISGEIRGEIMASKMISIEGTSLSITGSLKAPEIIIENVPSLSFMGSVEAEKFTVQNGVALAFSMDASKIENLSIHGTVVNGRIKFSDSWTGSRRVNVSGIGGSLNLLMPTGSGGFELITSGRVSVVTEKY
;
A
#
# COMPACT_ATOMS: atom_id res chain seq x y z
N MET A 1 -42.02 -20.07 17.18
CA MET A 1 -40.73 -20.66 17.59
C MET A 1 -39.80 -19.74 18.39
N ASN A 2 -39.94 -18.40 18.35
CA ASN A 2 -38.99 -17.45 18.99
C ASN A 2 -38.94 -17.39 20.53
N LYS A 3 -39.84 -18.04 21.27
CA LYS A 3 -39.89 -17.94 22.75
C LYS A 3 -39.32 -19.14 23.51
N LYS A 4 -39.11 -20.30 22.87
CA LYS A 4 -38.73 -21.53 23.58
C LYS A 4 -37.22 -21.81 23.62
N TYR A 5 -36.43 -21.35 22.62
CA TYR A 5 -34.98 -21.58 22.59
C TYR A 5 -34.21 -20.41 21.93
N PRO A 6 -34.08 -19.25 22.62
CA PRO A 6 -33.51 -18.04 22.04
C PRO A 6 -32.04 -18.18 21.62
N SER A 7 -31.28 -19.12 22.22
CA SER A 7 -29.89 -19.38 21.83
C SER A 7 -29.77 -20.23 20.56
N ILE A 8 -30.68 -21.18 20.34
CA ILE A 8 -30.67 -22.04 19.14
C ILE A 8 -31.01 -21.21 17.90
N THR A 9 -31.99 -20.30 18.00
CA THR A 9 -32.36 -19.40 16.90
C THR A 9 -31.21 -18.48 16.48
N LYS A 10 -30.39 -18.01 17.44
CA LYS A 10 -29.21 -17.19 17.16
C LYS A 10 -28.09 -17.99 16.48
N LEU A 11 -27.89 -19.24 16.88
CA LEU A 11 -26.94 -20.14 16.22
C LEU A 11 -27.34 -20.45 14.77
N ILE A 12 -28.63 -20.72 14.53
CA ILE A 12 -29.16 -20.91 13.17
C ILE A 12 -28.94 -19.65 12.34
N LEU A 13 -29.22 -18.46 12.88
CA LEU A 13 -29.02 -17.20 12.17
C LEU A 13 -27.54 -16.96 11.83
N ALA A 14 -26.61 -17.26 12.74
CA ALA A 14 -25.19 -17.16 12.46
C ALA A 14 -24.73 -18.15 11.36
N GLY A 15 -25.26 -19.37 11.37
CA GLY A 15 -25.00 -20.36 10.32
C GLY A 15 -25.50 -19.88 8.95
N VAL A 16 -26.69 -19.27 8.89
CA VAL A 16 -27.24 -18.68 7.66
C VAL A 16 -26.37 -17.52 7.16
N LEU A 17 -25.90 -16.64 8.05
CA LEU A 17 -24.99 -15.54 7.68
C LEU A 17 -23.65 -16.05 7.13
N GLY A 18 -23.09 -17.10 7.73
CA GLY A 18 -21.88 -17.75 7.22
C GLY A 18 -22.07 -18.38 5.84
N LEU A 19 -23.21 -19.04 5.60
CA LEU A 19 -23.56 -19.58 4.29
C LEU A 19 -23.79 -18.48 3.23
N LEU A 20 -24.45 -17.39 3.60
CA LEU A 20 -24.63 -16.24 2.71
C LEU A 20 -23.31 -15.57 2.34
N ALA A 21 -22.32 -15.58 3.24
CA ALA A 21 -20.98 -15.08 2.94
C ALA A 21 -20.31 -15.87 1.80
N LEU A 22 -20.60 -17.17 1.66
CA LEU A 22 -20.05 -17.98 0.56
C LEU A 22 -20.63 -17.60 -0.81
N LEU A 23 -21.82 -17.00 -0.86
CA LEU A 23 -22.53 -16.68 -2.09
C LEU A 23 -22.21 -15.28 -2.64
N ILE A 24 -21.54 -14.43 -1.85
CA ILE A 24 -21.21 -13.06 -2.27
C ILE A 24 -19.82 -13.04 -2.95
N PRO A 25 -19.70 -12.58 -4.20
CA PRO A 25 -18.42 -12.56 -4.93
C PRO A 25 -17.49 -11.41 -4.50
N PHE A 26 -17.89 -10.58 -3.54
CA PHE A 26 -17.12 -9.43 -3.04
C PHE A 26 -16.50 -9.70 -1.66
N THR A 27 -15.17 -9.66 -1.58
CA THR A 27 -14.39 -10.04 -0.39
C THR A 27 -14.76 -9.27 0.87
N ALA A 28 -14.95 -7.95 0.78
CA ALA A 28 -15.35 -7.16 1.94
C ALA A 28 -16.77 -7.51 2.43
N GLY A 29 -17.66 -7.93 1.53
CA GLY A 29 -18.99 -8.45 1.88
C GLY A 29 -18.92 -9.76 2.67
N LYS A 30 -18.00 -10.66 2.28
CA LYS A 30 -17.75 -11.91 3.03
C LYS A 30 -17.25 -11.62 4.44
N ILE A 31 -16.31 -10.69 4.58
CA ILE A 31 -15.73 -10.29 5.87
C ILE A 31 -16.78 -9.67 6.79
N LEU A 32 -17.61 -8.75 6.28
CA LEU A 32 -18.68 -8.14 7.07
C LEU A 32 -19.70 -9.18 7.57
N LEU A 33 -20.08 -10.13 6.72
CA LEU A 33 -20.99 -11.22 7.10
C LEU A 33 -20.37 -12.20 8.09
N ALA A 34 -19.07 -12.50 7.96
CA ALA A 34 -18.34 -13.32 8.92
C ALA A 34 -18.27 -12.64 10.30
N ILE A 35 -17.97 -11.34 10.36
CA ILE A 35 -17.98 -10.55 11.60
C ILE A 35 -19.38 -10.54 12.21
N ALA A 36 -20.42 -10.30 11.41
CA ALA A 36 -21.80 -10.34 11.87
C ALA A 36 -22.18 -11.71 12.45
N GLY A 37 -21.76 -12.81 11.80
CA GLY A 37 -21.93 -14.18 12.29
C GLY A 37 -21.26 -14.41 13.64
N ILE A 38 -19.99 -14.02 13.79
CA ILE A 38 -19.22 -14.15 15.04
C ILE A 38 -19.89 -13.36 16.17
N VAL A 39 -20.34 -12.13 15.90
CA VAL A 39 -21.06 -11.31 16.90
C VAL A 39 -22.36 -11.98 17.33
N VAL A 40 -23.13 -12.54 16.40
CA VAL A 40 -24.39 -13.26 16.71
C VAL A 40 -24.12 -14.51 17.55
N VAL A 41 -23.07 -15.29 17.24
CA VAL A 41 -22.64 -16.45 18.04
C VAL A 41 -22.20 -16.00 19.43
N ALA A 42 -21.38 -14.96 19.53
CA ALA A 42 -20.90 -14.46 20.81
C ALA A 42 -22.06 -13.98 21.69
N LEU A 43 -23.05 -13.28 21.13
CA LEU A 43 -24.24 -12.82 21.85
C LEU A 43 -25.13 -13.96 22.38
N SER A 44 -24.96 -15.19 21.88
CA SER A 44 -25.68 -16.38 22.32
C SER A 44 -25.11 -17.02 23.60
N LEU A 45 -23.84 -16.76 23.93
CA LEU A 45 -23.16 -17.30 25.12
C LEU A 45 -23.28 -16.32 26.29
N LYS A 46 -23.72 -16.73 27.49
CA LYS A 46 -23.94 -15.78 28.61
C LYS A 46 -22.66 -15.28 29.28
N LYS A 47 -21.61 -16.11 29.37
CA LYS A 47 -20.45 -15.87 30.26
C LYS A 47 -19.14 -15.49 29.52
N PHE A 48 -19.06 -15.71 28.21
CA PHE A 48 -17.81 -15.59 27.43
C PHE A 48 -17.92 -14.67 26.20
N LYS A 49 -18.93 -13.77 26.15
CA LYS A 49 -19.21 -12.90 24.99
C LYS A 49 -18.00 -12.10 24.55
N TRP A 50 -17.36 -11.43 25.50
CA TRP A 50 -16.21 -10.57 25.24
C TRP A 50 -15.01 -11.36 24.77
N LEU A 51 -14.71 -12.49 25.41
CA LEU A 51 -13.60 -13.36 25.04
C LEU A 51 -13.76 -13.91 23.62
N LEU A 52 -14.96 -14.35 23.22
CA LEU A 52 -15.16 -14.91 21.88
C LEU A 52 -15.15 -13.83 20.79
N ILE A 53 -15.63 -12.61 21.08
CA ILE A 53 -15.51 -11.48 20.16
C ILE A 53 -14.04 -11.10 19.97
N THR A 54 -13.27 -10.96 21.05
CA THR A 54 -11.84 -10.62 20.95
C THR A 54 -11.05 -11.73 20.28
N LEU A 55 -11.28 -13.01 20.61
CA LEU A 55 -10.60 -14.13 19.97
C LEU A 55 -11.00 -14.29 18.50
N GLY A 56 -12.27 -14.05 18.15
CA GLY A 56 -12.74 -14.07 16.77
C GLY A 56 -12.17 -12.93 15.93
N ILE A 57 -12.04 -11.73 16.49
CA ILE A 57 -11.37 -10.63 15.79
C ILE A 57 -9.86 -10.91 15.68
N LEU A 58 -9.22 -11.36 16.77
CA LEU A 58 -7.78 -11.60 16.84
C LEU A 58 -7.31 -12.76 15.95
N PHE A 59 -8.06 -13.86 15.88
CA PHE A 59 -7.66 -15.09 15.15
C PHE A 59 -8.34 -15.26 13.79
N LEU A 60 -9.36 -14.45 13.46
CA LEU A 60 -10.09 -14.59 12.21
C LEU A 60 -9.99 -13.32 11.37
N VAL A 61 -10.18 -12.14 11.98
CA VAL A 61 -10.12 -10.87 11.23
C VAL A 61 -8.69 -10.41 11.01
N ILE A 62 -7.83 -10.42 12.03
CA ILE A 62 -6.43 -9.98 11.91
C ILE A 62 -5.65 -10.85 10.91
N PRO A 63 -5.74 -12.20 10.91
CA PRO A 63 -5.02 -13.01 9.94
C PRO A 63 -5.53 -12.81 8.51
N ILE A 64 -6.85 -12.59 8.31
CA ILE A 64 -7.40 -12.29 6.97
C ILE A 64 -6.93 -10.92 6.46
N VAL A 65 -6.88 -9.92 7.34
CA VAL A 65 -6.37 -8.58 6.99
C VAL A 65 -4.86 -8.62 6.79
N ALA A 66 -4.13 -9.38 7.60
CA ALA A 66 -2.69 -9.59 7.45
C ALA A 66 -2.36 -10.37 6.16
N LEU A 67 -3.12 -11.40 5.80
CA LEU A 67 -2.94 -12.16 4.56
C LEU A 67 -3.24 -11.33 3.30
N GLY A 68 -4.23 -10.45 3.36
CA GLY A 68 -4.45 -9.45 2.31
C GLY A 68 -3.29 -8.45 2.14
N VAL A 69 -2.49 -8.26 3.19
CA VAL A 69 -1.25 -7.47 3.18
C VAL A 69 -0.04 -8.32 2.75
N ILE A 70 -0.03 -9.63 3.02
CA ILE A 70 1.07 -10.57 2.73
C ILE A 70 1.33 -10.76 1.23
N ASN A 71 0.32 -10.64 0.35
CA ASN A 71 0.56 -10.71 -1.11
C ASN A 71 1.33 -9.50 -1.68
N GLY A 72 1.61 -8.47 -0.87
CA GLY A 72 2.33 -7.26 -1.27
C GLY A 72 3.65 -6.99 -0.52
N ILE A 73 4.06 -7.85 0.42
CA ILE A 73 5.26 -7.58 1.24
C ILE A 73 6.28 -8.71 1.08
N GLY A 74 7.46 -8.35 0.56
CA GLY A 74 8.61 -9.23 0.49
C GLY A 74 8.96 -9.84 1.84
N SER A 75 9.47 -11.07 1.80
CA SER A 75 9.68 -12.05 2.88
C SER A 75 10.52 -11.62 4.12
N ASN A 76 10.80 -10.33 4.32
CA ASN A 76 11.65 -9.86 5.43
C ASN A 76 10.90 -9.09 6.53
N CYS A 77 9.60 -8.80 6.39
CA CYS A 77 8.83 -8.13 7.44
C CYS A 77 8.21 -9.10 8.48
N LEU A 78 8.31 -10.42 8.26
CA LEU A 78 7.56 -11.43 9.02
C LEU A 78 8.30 -12.04 10.21
N ASN A 79 9.48 -11.54 10.57
CA ASN A 79 10.21 -12.03 11.74
C ASN A 79 9.77 -11.46 13.10
N TRP A 80 8.56 -10.88 13.24
CA TRP A 80 7.90 -10.70 14.56
C TRP A 80 6.42 -10.25 14.45
N PRO A 81 5.48 -10.70 15.31
CA PRO A 81 5.56 -11.73 16.36
C PRO A 81 4.92 -13.07 15.97
N LEU A 82 4.47 -13.26 14.72
CA LEU A 82 3.80 -14.49 14.27
C LEU A 82 4.73 -15.37 13.42
N GLY A 83 5.94 -15.67 13.94
CA GLY A 83 6.94 -16.55 13.31
C GLY A 83 6.54 -18.03 13.20
N PHE A 84 5.24 -18.30 13.15
CA PHE A 84 4.62 -19.62 12.96
C PHE A 84 3.86 -19.73 11.63
N ILE A 85 3.69 -18.64 10.87
CA ILE A 85 2.88 -18.65 9.62
C ILE A 85 3.64 -19.22 8.42
N ASP A 86 4.96 -19.42 8.52
CA ASP A 86 5.77 -20.04 7.46
C ASP A 86 5.63 -21.57 7.39
N ASP A 87 4.76 -22.18 8.22
CA ASP A 87 4.46 -23.60 8.17
C ASP A 87 3.50 -23.92 6.99
N PRO A 88 3.91 -24.77 6.02
CA PRO A 88 3.09 -25.18 4.88
C PRO A 88 1.71 -25.74 5.27
N SER A 89 1.57 -26.29 6.48
CA SER A 89 0.32 -26.85 6.98
C SER A 89 -0.72 -25.79 7.39
N ILE A 90 -0.29 -24.59 7.79
CA ILE A 90 -1.18 -23.49 8.17
C ILE A 90 -1.72 -22.79 6.91
N LEU A 91 -0.89 -22.65 5.87
CA LEU A 91 -1.33 -22.17 4.56
C LEU A 91 -2.40 -23.09 3.94
N GLN A 92 -2.27 -24.41 4.11
CA GLN A 92 -3.31 -25.38 3.69
C GLN A 92 -4.66 -25.17 4.39
N TRP A 93 -4.66 -24.68 5.63
CA TRP A 93 -5.88 -24.42 6.40
C TRP A 93 -6.64 -23.19 5.88
N PHE A 94 -5.97 -22.29 5.17
CA PHE A 94 -6.56 -21.09 4.57
C PHE A 94 -6.89 -21.22 3.07
N ASN A 95 -6.69 -22.40 2.45
CA ASN A 95 -7.02 -22.69 1.04
C ASN A 95 -8.49 -22.48 0.66
N TRP A 96 -9.40 -22.30 1.61
CA TRP A 96 -10.81 -21.97 1.34
C TRP A 96 -11.08 -20.46 1.17
N ILE A 97 -10.10 -19.60 1.50
CA ILE A 97 -10.22 -18.13 1.43
C ILE A 97 -9.65 -17.58 0.11
N GLU A 98 -8.65 -18.24 -0.49
CA GLU A 98 -8.11 -17.92 -1.81
C GLU A 98 -8.19 -19.15 -2.72
N ASN A 99 -9.12 -19.15 -3.66
CA ASN A 99 -9.10 -20.12 -4.75
C ASN A 99 -9.35 -19.44 -6.11
N ASP A 100 -8.45 -18.51 -6.47
CA ASP A 100 -8.34 -17.97 -7.83
C ASP A 100 -7.08 -18.46 -8.57
N GLY A 101 -6.30 -19.38 -7.97
CA GLY A 101 -4.97 -19.75 -8.49
C GLY A 101 -4.73 -21.23 -8.86
N TYR A 102 -5.59 -22.17 -8.45
CA TYR A 102 -5.33 -23.60 -8.63
C TYR A 102 -6.56 -24.34 -9.15
N GLU A 103 -6.38 -25.09 -10.24
CA GLU A 103 -7.40 -25.98 -10.80
C GLU A 103 -7.10 -27.41 -10.36
N TYR A 104 -8.03 -28.03 -9.63
CA TYR A 104 -7.93 -29.44 -9.25
C TYR A 104 -8.40 -30.31 -10.41
N TYR A 105 -7.47 -30.89 -11.16
CA TYR A 105 -7.77 -32.03 -12.01
C TYR A 105 -7.51 -33.29 -11.20
N GLY A 106 -8.60 -33.91 -10.72
CA GLY A 106 -8.54 -35.18 -10.01
C GLY A 106 -8.06 -36.28 -10.94
N ASN A 107 -6.76 -36.55 -10.95
CA ASN A 107 -6.15 -37.82 -11.25
C ASN A 107 -4.87 -37.93 -10.41
N ASN A 108 -4.66 -39.10 -9.80
CA ASN A 108 -3.74 -39.36 -8.69
C ASN A 108 -2.23 -39.18 -9.03
N GLU A 109 -1.80 -37.97 -9.33
CA GLU A 109 -0.40 -37.57 -9.33
C GLU A 109 -0.30 -36.22 -8.63
N GLY A 110 0.45 -36.16 -7.52
CA GLY A 110 0.57 -35.01 -6.63
C GLY A 110 1.35 -33.84 -7.22
N GLY A 111 0.91 -33.31 -8.35
CA GLY A 111 1.45 -32.12 -9.00
C GLY A 111 0.46 -30.96 -8.93
N TYR A 112 0.78 -29.93 -8.14
CA TYR A 112 0.07 -28.66 -8.20
C TYR A 112 0.58 -27.87 -9.42
N ASN A 113 -0.21 -27.79 -10.49
CA ASN A 113 0.05 -26.84 -11.56
C ASN A 113 -0.70 -25.54 -11.27
N ARG A 114 0.06 -24.47 -11.06
CA ARG A 114 -0.44 -23.09 -10.93
C ARG A 114 -1.25 -22.75 -12.18
N LYS A 115 -2.44 -22.16 -12.05
CA LYS A 115 -3.11 -21.55 -13.21
C LYS A 115 -2.11 -20.58 -13.84
N GLY A 116 -1.78 -20.80 -15.10
CA GLY A 116 -1.02 -19.80 -15.86
C GLY A 116 -1.78 -18.49 -15.75
N SER A 117 -1.15 -17.47 -15.17
CA SER A 117 -1.75 -16.14 -15.21
C SER A 117 -1.76 -15.72 -16.67
N ASP A 118 -2.91 -15.31 -17.21
CA ASP A 118 -2.99 -14.65 -18.53
C ASP A 118 -2.33 -13.26 -18.53
N HIS A 119 -1.45 -13.00 -17.56
CA HIS A 119 -0.68 -11.78 -17.43
C HIS A 119 0.28 -11.65 -18.61
N LYS A 120 0.22 -10.51 -19.30
CA LYS A 120 1.11 -10.19 -20.41
C LYS A 120 1.98 -9.00 -20.05
N THR A 121 3.28 -9.12 -20.28
CA THR A 121 4.21 -8.01 -20.17
C THR A 121 4.61 -7.55 -21.57
N TYR A 122 4.39 -6.27 -21.86
CA TYR A 122 4.78 -5.65 -23.13
C TYR A 122 6.15 -5.01 -22.97
N MET A 123 7.12 -5.54 -23.71
CA MET A 123 8.48 -4.99 -23.77
C MET A 123 8.50 -3.76 -24.69
N PRO A 124 9.38 -2.79 -24.41
CA PRO A 124 9.56 -1.65 -25.28
C PRO A 124 10.26 -2.08 -26.58
N ASP A 125 9.76 -1.58 -27.71
CA ASP A 125 10.23 -1.90 -29.07
C ASP A 125 10.24 -0.67 -30.00
N GLN A 126 9.83 0.50 -29.51
CA GLN A 126 9.87 1.76 -30.24
C GLN A 126 10.38 2.91 -29.37
N TYR A 127 11.07 3.86 -30.00
CA TYR A 127 11.48 5.11 -29.38
C TYR A 127 10.54 6.23 -29.79
N VAL A 128 10.14 7.05 -28.83
CA VAL A 128 9.43 8.30 -29.05
C VAL A 128 10.20 9.46 -28.45
N ASP A 129 10.09 10.63 -29.06
CA ASP A 129 10.73 11.83 -28.52
C ASP A 129 10.13 12.18 -27.15
N GLY A 130 10.97 12.70 -26.25
CA GLY A 130 10.53 13.16 -24.94
C GLY A 130 9.56 14.35 -25.00
N ALA A 131 9.13 14.80 -23.82
CA ALA A 131 8.31 15.98 -23.63
C ALA A 131 8.52 16.53 -22.21
N LYS A 132 8.25 17.83 -22.01
CA LYS A 132 8.36 18.45 -20.68
C LYS A 132 7.30 17.94 -19.71
N GLU A 133 6.11 17.66 -20.22
CA GLU A 133 5.03 17.07 -19.45
C GLU A 133 4.69 15.68 -20.00
N ILE A 134 4.81 14.65 -19.18
CA ILE A 134 4.50 13.27 -19.58
C ILE A 134 3.42 12.71 -18.66
N VAL A 135 2.36 12.17 -19.26
CA VAL A 135 1.23 11.59 -18.54
C VAL A 135 0.99 10.15 -19.00
N PHE A 136 1.07 9.21 -18.07
CA PHE A 136 0.76 7.80 -18.29
C PHE A 136 -0.64 7.45 -17.77
N SER A 137 -1.42 6.71 -18.53
CA SER A 137 -2.76 6.26 -18.13
C SER A 137 -3.01 4.80 -18.52
N GLY A 138 -3.36 3.92 -17.59
CA GLY A 138 -3.51 2.50 -17.94
C GLY A 138 -3.66 1.53 -16.78
N LEU A 139 -3.50 0.24 -17.06
CA LEU A 139 -3.59 -0.80 -16.03
C LEU A 139 -2.28 -0.99 -15.26
N GLY A 140 -1.15 -1.12 -15.95
CA GLY A 140 0.09 -1.52 -15.29
C GLY A 140 1.32 -0.94 -15.97
N PHE A 141 2.15 -0.20 -15.23
CA PHE A 141 3.41 0.31 -15.75
C PHE A 141 4.58 -0.07 -14.86
N GLU A 142 5.65 -0.53 -15.50
CA GLU A 142 6.98 -0.66 -14.92
C GLU A 142 7.87 0.38 -15.58
N ILE A 143 8.31 1.37 -14.81
CA ILE A 143 9.07 2.51 -15.30
C ILE A 143 10.50 2.43 -14.78
N SER A 144 11.45 2.57 -15.69
CA SER A 144 12.85 2.88 -15.42
C SER A 144 13.21 4.24 -16.03
N PHE A 145 14.31 4.83 -15.56
CA PHE A 145 14.80 6.13 -16.03
C PHE A 145 16.21 5.99 -16.59
N ASP A 146 16.48 6.68 -17.70
CA ASP A 146 17.80 6.72 -18.33
C ASP A 146 18.29 8.17 -18.42
N GLU A 147 19.28 8.51 -17.61
CA GLU A 147 19.88 9.85 -17.56
C GLU A 147 20.68 10.23 -18.81
N ASN A 148 21.00 9.26 -19.67
CA ASN A 148 21.82 9.46 -20.87
C ASN A 148 20.98 9.63 -22.16
N SER A 149 19.65 9.54 -22.06
CA SER A 149 18.74 9.60 -23.19
C SER A 149 17.74 10.75 -23.04
N ASP A 150 17.36 11.37 -24.15
CA ASP A 150 16.25 12.32 -24.26
C ASP A 150 14.98 11.69 -24.86
N LYS A 151 15.04 10.39 -25.19
CA LYS A 151 13.95 9.62 -25.78
C LYS A 151 13.33 8.67 -24.77
N ILE A 152 12.08 8.33 -25.02
CA ILE A 152 11.32 7.36 -24.25
C ILE A 152 11.23 6.06 -25.06
N HIS A 153 11.67 4.96 -24.48
CA HIS A 153 11.57 3.62 -25.06
C HIS A 153 10.30 2.95 -24.53
N ILE A 154 9.32 2.69 -25.41
CA ILE A 154 7.98 2.21 -25.05
C ILE A 154 7.52 1.08 -25.97
N PRO A 155 6.50 0.30 -25.59
CA PRO A 155 5.85 -0.64 -26.49
C PRO A 155 5.04 0.05 -27.59
N SER A 156 5.13 -0.46 -28.81
CA SER A 156 4.44 -0.02 -30.04
C SER A 156 2.92 -0.08 -29.95
N LYS A 157 2.42 -0.87 -29.01
CA LYS A 157 0.99 -1.07 -28.79
C LYS A 157 0.35 -0.03 -27.86
N LEU A 158 1.13 0.85 -27.24
CA LEU A 158 0.57 1.95 -26.44
C LEU A 158 0.06 3.07 -27.35
N GLU A 159 -1.03 3.71 -26.95
CA GLU A 159 -1.56 4.89 -27.64
C GLU A 159 -0.79 6.13 -27.21
N ILE A 160 -0.32 6.92 -28.17
CA ILE A 160 0.50 8.10 -27.91
C ILE A 160 -0.15 9.32 -28.55
N ASN A 161 -0.46 10.32 -27.73
CA ASN A 161 -1.03 11.58 -28.18
C ASN A 161 -0.13 12.74 -27.72
N ARG A 162 0.24 13.62 -28.64
CA ARG A 162 1.05 14.81 -28.35
C ARG A 162 0.22 16.07 -28.49
N TYR A 163 0.26 16.91 -27.45
CA TYR A 163 -0.42 18.20 -27.38
C TYR A 163 0.61 19.28 -27.00
N GLY A 164 1.33 19.79 -27.99
CA GLY A 164 2.46 20.70 -27.75
C GLY A 164 3.56 20.04 -26.93
N GLU A 165 3.88 20.64 -25.78
CA GLU A 165 4.90 20.17 -24.81
C GLU A 165 4.43 19.01 -23.92
N ARG A 166 3.18 18.56 -24.09
CA ARG A 166 2.60 17.45 -23.33
C ARG A 166 2.51 16.19 -24.17
N LEU A 167 3.02 15.09 -23.62
CA LEU A 167 2.91 13.73 -24.16
C LEU A 167 2.00 12.90 -23.27
N GLN A 168 0.95 12.34 -23.86
CA GLN A 168 0.03 11.42 -23.19
C GLN A 168 0.25 10.01 -23.75
N ILE A 169 0.52 9.06 -22.86
CA ILE A 169 0.77 7.65 -23.19
C ILE A 169 -0.27 6.81 -22.46
N SER A 170 -1.09 6.09 -23.22
CA SER A 170 -2.22 5.33 -22.69
C SER A 170 -2.16 3.85 -23.07
N MET A 171 -2.58 2.97 -22.16
CA MET A 171 -2.88 1.58 -22.52
C MET A 171 -4.25 1.50 -23.20
N PRO A 172 -4.35 0.88 -24.38
CA PRO A 172 -5.64 0.65 -25.03
C PRO A 172 -6.50 -0.34 -24.24
N ASN A 173 -7.83 -0.26 -24.43
CA ASN A 173 -8.80 -1.03 -23.64
C ASN A 173 -8.74 -2.56 -23.82
N ASP A 174 -8.12 -3.04 -24.89
CA ASP A 174 -7.95 -4.46 -25.20
C ASP A 174 -6.78 -5.10 -24.43
N MET A 175 -5.87 -4.30 -23.87
CA MET A 175 -4.77 -4.73 -23.00
C MET A 175 -5.25 -5.10 -21.60
N LYS A 176 -5.91 -6.24 -21.46
CA LYS A 176 -6.36 -6.77 -20.17
C LYS A 176 -5.23 -7.45 -19.40
N ASN A 177 -5.23 -7.29 -18.07
CA ASN A 177 -4.27 -7.91 -17.15
C ASN A 177 -2.82 -7.83 -17.65
N SER A 178 -2.32 -6.62 -17.88
CA SER A 178 -1.03 -6.45 -18.52
C SER A 178 -0.21 -5.33 -17.92
N THR A 179 1.10 -5.43 -18.10
CA THR A 179 2.09 -4.44 -17.67
C THR A 179 2.91 -4.02 -18.88
N ALA A 180 3.13 -2.72 -19.06
CA ALA A 180 4.06 -2.20 -20.04
C ALA A 180 5.36 -1.78 -19.34
N GLN A 181 6.49 -2.26 -19.87
CA GLN A 181 7.80 -1.79 -19.46
C GLN A 181 8.20 -0.59 -20.31
N ILE A 182 8.63 0.47 -19.64
CA ILE A 182 8.91 1.76 -20.26
C ILE A 182 10.19 2.32 -19.64
N THR A 183 11.09 2.82 -20.49
CA THR A 183 12.27 3.57 -20.05
C THR A 183 12.12 5.01 -20.50
N ILE A 184 12.11 5.94 -19.54
CA ILE A 184 12.00 7.37 -19.80
C ILE A 184 13.39 7.99 -19.78
N GLY A 185 13.81 8.57 -20.91
CA GLY A 185 14.99 9.41 -20.97
C GLY A 185 14.83 10.68 -20.15
N THR A 186 15.80 10.99 -19.29
CA THR A 186 15.78 12.15 -18.37
C THR A 186 16.93 13.13 -18.62
N LEU A 187 17.61 13.03 -19.77
CA LEU A 187 18.64 13.98 -20.18
C LEU A 187 18.07 15.40 -20.36
N SER A 188 16.82 15.50 -20.81
CA SER A 188 16.06 16.76 -20.87
C SER A 188 15.29 16.98 -19.58
N GLU A 189 15.19 18.25 -19.14
CA GLU A 189 14.46 18.62 -17.93
C GLU A 189 12.96 18.32 -18.07
N LEU A 190 12.40 17.62 -17.07
CA LEU A 190 10.98 17.29 -16.98
C LEU A 190 10.28 18.28 -16.04
N ASP A 191 9.26 18.98 -16.55
CA ASP A 191 8.42 19.87 -15.75
C ASP A 191 7.38 19.09 -14.94
N ARG A 192 6.79 18.05 -15.53
CA ARG A 192 5.74 17.25 -14.88
C ARG A 192 5.77 15.81 -15.37
N LEU A 193 5.76 14.89 -14.41
CA LEU A 193 5.58 13.46 -14.67
C LEU A 193 4.39 12.96 -13.86
N GLU A 194 3.41 12.41 -14.56
CA GLU A 194 2.13 12.02 -14.00
C GLU A 194 1.79 10.56 -14.35
N PHE A 195 1.42 9.77 -13.35
CA PHE A 195 0.98 8.39 -13.51
C PHE A 195 -0.44 8.20 -13.00
N ARG A 196 -1.35 7.73 -13.86
CA ARG A 196 -2.73 7.37 -13.51
C ARG A 196 -2.95 5.90 -13.86
N THR A 197 -2.72 5.01 -12.91
CA THR A 197 -2.65 3.58 -13.21
C THR A 197 -3.30 2.70 -12.14
N VAL A 198 -3.52 1.43 -12.43
CA VAL A 198 -3.93 0.46 -11.40
C VAL A 198 -2.69 -0.08 -10.68
N PHE A 199 -1.63 -0.39 -11.42
CA PHE A 199 -0.34 -0.85 -10.92
C PHE A 199 0.78 0.05 -11.43
N LEU A 200 1.68 0.45 -10.54
CA LEU A 200 2.88 1.21 -10.87
C LEU A 200 4.09 0.63 -10.14
N ARG A 201 5.18 0.41 -10.87
CA ARG A 201 6.50 0.19 -10.28
C ARG A 201 7.46 1.24 -10.82
N LEU A 202 8.06 2.01 -9.93
CA LEU A 202 9.10 2.98 -10.26
C LEU A 202 10.44 2.49 -9.72
N ASN A 203 11.42 2.37 -10.61
CA ASN A 203 12.80 2.07 -10.28
C ASN A 203 13.69 3.27 -10.63
N ASP A 204 14.96 3.21 -10.23
CA ASP A 204 16.00 4.18 -10.60
C ASP A 204 15.78 5.61 -10.12
N LYS A 205 16.56 6.55 -10.63
CA LYS A 205 16.58 7.94 -10.19
C LYS A 205 15.90 8.83 -11.23
N VAL A 206 15.06 9.76 -10.76
CA VAL A 206 14.43 10.78 -11.61
C VAL A 206 14.52 12.16 -10.97
N ASN A 207 14.88 13.14 -11.81
CA ASN A 207 14.77 14.56 -11.50
C ASN A 207 13.60 15.15 -12.29
N VAL A 208 12.69 15.84 -11.62
CA VAL A 208 11.50 16.45 -12.23
C VAL A 208 11.12 17.72 -11.47
N ALA A 209 10.33 18.63 -12.03
CA ALA A 209 9.80 19.74 -11.24
C ALA A 209 8.60 19.29 -10.37
N LYS A 210 7.66 18.55 -10.94
CA LYS A 210 6.49 17.97 -10.23
C LYS A 210 6.30 16.49 -10.54
N MET A 211 6.14 15.67 -9.50
CA MET A 211 5.76 14.26 -9.61
C MET A 211 4.33 14.08 -9.07
N GLU A 212 3.47 13.46 -9.87
CA GLU A 212 2.09 13.13 -9.49
C GLU A 212 1.80 11.65 -9.76
N ILE A 213 1.44 10.90 -8.73
CA ILE A 213 1.18 9.46 -8.82
C ILE A 213 -0.23 9.20 -8.29
N GLN A 214 -1.09 8.62 -9.11
CA GLN A 214 -2.40 8.10 -8.73
C GLN A 214 -2.43 6.61 -9.11
N THR A 215 -2.35 5.73 -8.11
CA THR A 215 -2.31 4.29 -8.35
C THR A 215 -3.12 3.46 -7.36
N ILE A 216 -3.67 2.31 -7.75
CA ILE A 216 -4.27 1.39 -6.76
C ILE A 216 -3.15 0.65 -6.02
N SER A 217 -2.15 0.16 -6.74
CA SER A 217 -0.98 -0.54 -6.20
C SER A 217 0.30 0.12 -6.71
N GLY A 218 1.14 0.60 -5.80
CA GLY A 218 2.38 1.30 -6.13
C GLY A 218 3.59 0.70 -5.42
N GLU A 219 4.64 0.39 -6.17
CA GLU A 219 5.97 0.10 -5.65
C GLU A 219 6.96 1.19 -6.10
N ILE A 220 7.44 2.00 -5.17
CA ILE A 220 8.43 3.06 -5.43
C ILE A 220 9.74 2.64 -4.77
N ARG A 221 10.67 2.14 -5.58
CA ARG A 221 11.98 1.63 -5.11
C ARG A 221 13.12 2.61 -5.37
N GLY A 222 12.92 3.52 -6.32
CA GLY A 222 13.91 4.49 -6.79
C GLY A 222 14.07 5.78 -5.97
N GLU A 223 14.88 6.70 -6.48
CA GLU A 223 15.05 8.05 -5.93
C GLU A 223 14.26 9.06 -6.76
N ILE A 224 13.24 9.68 -6.16
CA ILE A 224 12.44 10.73 -6.81
C ILE A 224 12.87 12.09 -6.24
N MET A 225 13.48 12.92 -7.07
CA MET A 225 13.86 14.29 -6.74
C MET A 225 12.96 15.27 -7.49
N ALA A 226 12.02 15.89 -6.79
CA ALA A 226 11.16 16.92 -7.36
C ALA A 226 11.57 18.32 -6.86
N SER A 227 11.76 19.29 -7.76
CA SER A 227 12.13 20.66 -7.35
C SER A 227 10.97 21.45 -6.73
N LYS A 228 9.72 21.04 -6.95
CA LYS A 228 8.52 21.70 -6.41
C LYS A 228 7.73 20.80 -5.45
N MET A 229 7.24 19.66 -5.92
CA MET A 229 6.31 18.82 -5.15
C MET A 229 6.31 17.37 -5.61
N ILE A 230 6.09 16.45 -4.67
CA ILE A 230 5.69 15.06 -4.91
C ILE A 230 4.29 14.86 -4.31
N SER A 231 3.31 14.47 -5.14
CA SER A 231 1.97 14.09 -4.70
C SER A 231 1.68 12.64 -5.08
N ILE A 232 1.27 11.84 -4.09
CA ILE A 232 1.00 10.41 -4.26
C ILE A 232 -0.37 10.10 -3.68
N GLU A 233 -1.23 9.50 -4.48
CA GLU A 233 -2.52 8.98 -4.09
C GLU A 233 -2.58 7.51 -4.43
N GLY A 234 -3.03 6.67 -3.50
CA GLY A 234 -3.23 5.27 -3.85
C GLY A 234 -3.64 4.33 -2.75
N THR A 235 -4.16 3.15 -3.13
CA THR A 235 -4.77 2.23 -2.16
C THR A 235 -3.74 1.45 -1.33
N SER A 236 -2.73 0.90 -2.01
CA SER A 236 -1.66 0.08 -1.43
C SER A 236 -0.31 0.56 -1.97
N LEU A 237 0.48 1.18 -1.12
CA LEU A 237 1.75 1.81 -1.48
C LEU A 237 2.90 1.20 -0.68
N SER A 238 3.93 0.76 -1.39
CA SER A 238 5.21 0.33 -0.83
C SER A 238 6.30 1.26 -1.35
N ILE A 239 6.88 2.06 -0.46
CA ILE A 239 7.95 2.99 -0.76
C ILE A 239 9.20 2.49 -0.06
N THR A 240 10.16 1.99 -0.83
CA THR A 240 11.45 1.52 -0.32
C THR A 240 12.62 2.43 -0.73
N GLY A 241 12.33 3.41 -1.57
CA GLY A 241 13.29 4.37 -2.11
C GLY A 241 13.39 5.67 -1.32
N SER A 242 13.85 6.72 -2.01
CA SER A 242 14.07 8.04 -1.41
C SER A 242 13.21 9.10 -2.11
N LEU A 243 12.52 9.92 -1.33
CA LEU A 243 11.70 11.03 -1.84
C LEU A 243 12.29 12.36 -1.40
N LYS A 244 12.55 13.25 -2.36
CA LYS A 244 13.10 14.57 -2.09
C LYS A 244 12.31 15.65 -2.82
N ALA A 245 11.67 16.53 -2.06
CA ALA A 245 10.96 17.70 -2.58
C ALA A 245 10.67 18.70 -1.46
N PRO A 246 10.48 20.00 -1.74
CA PRO A 246 10.03 20.96 -0.73
C PRO A 246 8.76 20.49 0.01
N GLU A 247 7.79 19.97 -0.75
CA GLU A 247 6.54 19.43 -0.21
C GLU A 247 6.27 18.02 -0.75
N ILE A 248 5.96 17.10 0.16
CA ILE A 248 5.55 15.73 -0.14
C ILE A 248 4.21 15.46 0.51
N ILE A 249 3.24 15.06 -0.30
CA ILE A 249 1.86 14.77 0.12
C ILE A 249 1.50 13.36 -0.33
N ILE A 250 1.06 12.52 0.62
CA ILE A 250 0.52 11.20 0.36
C ILE A 250 -0.92 11.15 0.87
N GLU A 251 -1.89 10.91 0.01
CA GLU A 251 -3.31 10.96 0.37
C GLU A 251 -4.07 9.69 -0.01
N ASN A 252 -5.21 9.48 0.67
CA ASN A 252 -6.15 8.40 0.40
C ASN A 252 -5.48 7.02 0.35
N VAL A 253 -4.62 6.75 1.35
CA VAL A 253 -3.79 5.54 1.42
C VAL A 253 -4.19 4.57 2.53
N PRO A 254 -5.17 3.67 2.27
CA PRO A 254 -5.51 2.57 3.16
C PRO A 254 -4.30 1.77 3.65
N SER A 255 -3.32 1.49 2.81
CA SER A 255 -2.10 0.78 3.21
C SER A 255 -0.85 1.48 2.69
N LEU A 256 0.00 1.93 3.61
CA LEU A 256 1.32 2.50 3.31
C LEU A 256 2.39 1.77 4.10
N SER A 257 3.41 1.28 3.40
CA SER A 257 4.71 0.92 3.96
C SER A 257 5.77 1.86 3.41
N PHE A 258 6.35 2.69 4.26
CA PHE A 258 7.47 3.56 3.88
C PHE A 258 8.73 3.14 4.63
N MET A 259 9.64 2.49 3.92
CA MET A 259 10.95 2.08 4.41
C MET A 259 12.05 2.71 3.55
N GLY A 260 12.48 3.92 3.87
CA GLY A 260 13.41 4.65 3.00
C GLY A 260 13.82 6.00 3.56
N SER A 261 14.12 6.96 2.69
CA SER A 261 14.51 8.30 3.13
C SER A 261 13.60 9.40 2.58
N VAL A 262 13.46 10.46 3.36
CA VAL A 262 12.70 11.66 2.99
C VAL A 262 13.54 12.90 3.25
N GLU A 263 13.66 13.78 2.26
CA GLU A 263 14.15 15.15 2.42
C GLU A 263 13.07 16.12 1.94
N ALA A 264 12.42 16.81 2.87
CA ALA A 264 11.36 17.76 2.57
C ALA A 264 11.22 18.81 3.66
N GLU A 265 10.63 19.98 3.37
CA GLU A 265 10.25 20.96 4.39
C GLU A 265 8.92 20.56 5.04
N LYS A 266 7.99 20.05 4.22
CA LYS A 266 6.68 19.56 4.63
C LYS A 266 6.44 18.13 4.13
N PHE A 267 6.12 17.23 5.06
CA PHE A 267 5.72 15.86 4.76
C PHE A 267 4.35 15.58 5.37
N THR A 268 3.38 15.23 4.52
CA THR A 268 1.99 15.06 4.92
C THR A 268 1.46 13.71 4.43
N VAL A 269 0.88 12.92 5.34
CA VAL A 269 0.11 11.72 5.02
C VAL A 269 -1.31 11.90 5.54
N GLN A 270 -2.31 11.80 4.67
CA GLN A 270 -3.72 11.98 5.03
C GLN A 270 -4.58 10.80 4.60
N ASN A 271 -5.70 10.64 5.31
CA ASN A 271 -6.71 9.61 5.06
C ASN A 271 -6.12 8.19 5.02
N GLY A 272 -5.12 7.93 5.87
CA GLY A 272 -4.50 6.62 6.01
C GLY A 272 -5.34 5.64 6.83
N VAL A 273 -5.23 4.34 6.55
CA VAL A 273 -5.83 3.32 7.45
C VAL A 273 -4.73 2.58 8.22
N ALA A 274 -3.80 1.93 7.54
CA ALA A 274 -2.68 1.22 8.13
C ALA A 274 -1.37 1.80 7.59
N LEU A 275 -0.69 2.59 8.42
CA LEU A 275 0.54 3.28 8.06
C LEU A 275 1.72 2.70 8.84
N ALA A 276 2.74 2.25 8.11
CA ALA A 276 3.99 1.73 8.65
C ALA A 276 5.18 2.57 8.15
N PHE A 277 5.97 3.08 9.09
CA PHE A 277 7.14 3.91 8.80
C PHE A 277 8.43 3.27 9.34
N SER A 278 9.46 3.26 8.53
CA SER A 278 10.84 3.03 8.92
C SER A 278 11.70 3.95 8.08
N MET A 279 11.69 5.24 8.41
CA MET A 279 12.27 6.27 7.55
C MET A 279 13.35 7.11 8.21
N ASP A 280 14.37 7.45 7.42
CA ASP A 280 15.33 8.51 7.73
C ASP A 280 14.82 9.83 7.11
N ALA A 281 14.59 10.82 7.96
CA ALA A 281 14.06 12.12 7.57
C ALA A 281 15.15 13.20 7.65
N SER A 282 15.06 14.20 6.78
CA SER A 282 15.86 15.42 6.90
C SER A 282 15.08 16.65 6.45
N LYS A 283 15.37 17.81 7.05
CA LYS A 283 14.78 19.13 6.77
C LYS A 283 13.28 19.27 7.03
N ILE A 284 12.60 18.21 7.49
CA ILE A 284 11.15 18.27 7.75
C ILE A 284 10.90 19.16 8.95
N GLU A 285 10.35 20.35 8.69
CA GLU A 285 9.86 21.28 9.69
C GLU A 285 8.44 20.91 10.13
N ASN A 286 7.62 20.50 9.17
CA ASN A 286 6.21 20.19 9.34
C ASN A 286 5.94 18.74 8.95
N LEU A 287 5.75 17.90 9.95
CA LEU A 287 5.35 16.50 9.80
C LEU A 287 3.88 16.35 10.17
N SER A 288 3.06 15.85 9.26
CA SER A 288 1.64 15.58 9.49
C SER A 288 1.31 14.15 9.06
N ILE A 289 0.79 13.33 9.99
CA ILE A 289 0.42 11.93 9.74
C ILE A 289 -0.97 11.69 10.33
N HIS A 290 -1.95 11.51 9.45
CA HIS A 290 -3.33 11.25 9.80
C HIS A 290 -3.75 9.87 9.27
N GLY A 291 -3.93 8.92 10.18
CA GLY A 291 -4.44 7.60 9.81
C GLY A 291 -5.17 6.89 10.94
N THR A 292 -5.79 5.74 10.65
CA THR A 292 -6.47 4.95 11.68
C THR A 292 -5.47 4.26 12.61
N VAL A 293 -4.45 3.62 12.04
CA VAL A 293 -3.34 2.97 12.74
C VAL A 293 -2.03 3.54 12.21
N VAL A 294 -1.18 4.06 13.10
CA VAL A 294 0.12 4.65 12.76
C VAL A 294 1.21 3.95 13.56
N ASN A 295 2.10 3.24 12.88
CA ASN A 295 3.21 2.54 13.51
C ASN A 295 4.54 2.89 12.86
N GLY A 296 5.61 2.89 13.64
CA GLY A 296 6.96 2.86 13.09
C GLY A 296 7.95 3.80 13.74
N ARG A 297 8.99 4.09 12.97
CA ARG A 297 10.14 4.90 13.38
C ARG A 297 10.44 5.95 12.32
N ILE A 298 10.67 7.19 12.78
CA ILE A 298 11.17 8.30 11.97
C ILE A 298 12.43 8.82 12.64
N LYS A 299 13.58 8.67 11.98
CA LYS A 299 14.87 9.16 12.47
C LYS A 299 15.27 10.42 11.70
N PHE A 300 15.28 11.55 12.37
CA PHE A 300 15.78 12.79 11.79
C PHE A 300 17.31 12.75 11.78
N SER A 301 17.91 12.95 10.60
CA SER A 301 19.36 12.88 10.38
C SER A 301 20.03 14.26 10.47
N ASP A 302 19.26 15.33 10.45
CA ASP A 302 19.71 16.72 10.51
C ASP A 302 19.54 17.34 11.90
N SER A 303 20.50 18.17 12.30
CA SER A 303 20.39 19.01 13.49
C SER A 303 19.47 20.21 13.23
N TRP A 304 18.56 20.49 14.16
CA TRP A 304 17.64 21.62 14.06
C TRP A 304 17.69 22.44 15.33
N THR A 305 17.86 23.75 15.23
CA THR A 305 17.96 24.64 16.40
C THR A 305 16.61 24.96 17.02
N GLY A 306 15.52 24.94 16.24
CA GLY A 306 14.16 25.23 16.68
C GLY A 306 13.36 24.00 17.11
N SER A 307 12.03 24.12 17.04
CA SER A 307 11.10 23.00 17.22
C SER A 307 10.51 22.59 15.88
N ARG A 308 10.44 21.28 15.62
CA ARG A 308 9.70 20.72 14.47
C ARG A 308 8.25 20.51 14.87
N ARG A 309 7.32 20.92 14.02
CA ARG A 309 5.89 20.70 14.25
C ARG A 309 5.52 19.31 13.79
N VAL A 310 4.97 18.52 14.69
CA VAL A 310 4.58 17.13 14.42
C VAL A 310 3.12 16.94 14.82
N ASN A 311 2.27 16.75 13.81
CA ASN A 311 0.85 16.47 13.98
C ASN A 311 0.57 15.00 13.65
N VAL A 312 0.17 14.20 14.65
CA VAL A 312 -0.12 12.77 14.47
C VAL A 312 -1.50 12.46 15.03
N SER A 313 -2.40 11.96 14.20
CA SER A 313 -3.72 11.52 14.65
C SER A 313 -3.99 10.07 14.28
N GLY A 314 -4.57 9.32 15.22
CA GLY A 314 -5.13 8.00 14.91
C GLY A 314 -5.80 7.30 16.08
N ILE A 315 -6.50 6.21 15.77
CA ILE A 315 -7.23 5.40 16.76
C ILE A 315 -6.27 4.51 17.57
N GLY A 316 -5.10 4.15 17.01
CA GLY A 316 -4.07 3.40 17.73
C GLY A 316 -2.74 3.31 16.99
N GLY A 317 -1.73 2.74 17.67
CA GLY A 317 -0.39 2.51 17.13
C GLY A 317 0.71 3.21 17.94
N SER A 318 1.95 3.04 17.52
CA SER A 318 3.14 3.62 18.18
C SER A 318 4.11 4.18 17.15
N LEU A 319 4.45 5.47 17.29
CA LEU A 319 5.41 6.16 16.45
C LEU A 319 6.60 6.65 17.28
N ASN A 320 7.79 6.20 16.92
CA ASN A 320 9.04 6.62 17.56
C ASN A 320 9.72 7.69 16.70
N LEU A 321 9.94 8.88 17.28
CA LEU A 321 10.61 10.00 16.64
C LEU A 321 12.00 10.16 17.26
N LEU A 322 13.05 10.07 16.46
CA LEU A 322 14.43 10.18 16.94
C LEU A 322 15.10 11.41 16.36
N MET A 323 15.81 12.18 17.18
CA MET A 323 16.60 13.33 16.73
C MET A 323 18.04 13.29 17.27
N PRO A 324 19.02 13.93 16.60
CA PRO A 324 20.38 14.00 17.11
C PRO A 324 20.45 14.78 18.43
N THR A 325 21.31 14.35 19.35
CA THR A 325 21.63 15.10 20.57
C THR A 325 22.09 16.52 20.24
N GLY A 326 21.63 17.51 21.02
CA GLY A 326 21.91 18.93 20.75
C GLY A 326 20.94 19.61 19.76
N SER A 327 20.09 18.85 19.07
CA SER A 327 18.92 19.41 18.37
C SER A 327 17.89 19.93 19.38
N GLY A 328 17.06 20.86 18.93
CA GLY A 328 15.96 21.47 19.68
C GLY A 328 14.89 20.46 20.09
N GLY A 329 13.67 20.62 19.59
CA GLY A 329 12.51 19.87 20.09
C GLY A 329 11.46 19.49 19.05
N PHE A 330 10.41 18.82 19.53
CA PHE A 330 9.18 18.57 18.78
C PHE A 330 8.03 19.34 19.43
N GLU A 331 7.28 20.10 18.63
CA GLU A 331 5.95 20.60 19.00
C GLU A 331 4.94 19.51 18.61
N LEU A 332 4.61 18.64 19.58
CA LEU A 332 3.74 17.50 19.36
C LEU A 332 2.26 17.89 19.48
N ILE A 333 1.51 17.66 18.41
CA ILE A 333 0.06 17.75 18.37
C ILE A 333 -0.46 16.34 18.09
N THR A 334 -0.89 15.65 19.13
CA THR A 334 -1.40 14.27 19.00
C THR A 334 -2.88 14.20 19.28
N SER A 335 -3.61 13.36 18.54
CA SER A 335 -5.02 13.10 18.81
C SER A 335 -5.37 11.61 18.64
N GLY A 336 -6.29 11.15 19.48
CA GLY A 336 -6.67 9.73 19.56
C GLY A 336 -5.77 8.94 20.51
N ARG A 337 -5.46 7.67 20.18
CA ARG A 337 -4.68 6.76 21.06
C ARG A 337 -3.37 6.29 20.43
N VAL A 338 -2.83 7.04 19.48
CA VAL A 338 -1.46 6.80 18.98
C VAL A 338 -0.47 7.23 20.06
N SER A 339 0.42 6.32 20.44
CA SER A 339 1.54 6.64 21.31
C SER A 339 2.66 7.25 20.48
N VAL A 340 3.09 8.46 20.81
CA VAL A 340 4.25 9.09 20.17
C VAL A 340 5.37 9.19 21.20
N VAL A 341 6.47 8.48 20.94
CA VAL A 341 7.66 8.48 21.80
C VAL A 341 8.76 9.25 21.10
N THR A 342 9.43 10.14 21.83
CA THR A 342 10.53 10.95 21.31
C THR A 342 11.83 10.57 21.99
N GLU A 343 12.88 10.34 21.21
CA GLU A 343 14.20 9.96 21.72
C GLU A 343 15.30 10.84 21.10
N LYS A 344 16.38 11.07 21.88
CA LYS A 344 17.61 11.67 21.37
C LYS A 344 18.67 10.59 21.23
N TYR A 345 19.49 10.67 20.18
CA TYR A 345 20.58 9.72 19.92
C TYR A 345 21.94 10.39 19.74
#